data_AF-A0A7X7U5U4-F1
#
_entry.id   AF-A0A7X7U5U4-F1
#
_cell.length_a   1.000
_cell.length_b   1.000
_cell.length_c   1.000
_cell.angle_alpha   90.00
_cell.angle_beta   90.00
_cell.angle_gamma   90.00
#
_symmetry.space_group_name_H-M   'P 1'
#
loop_
_entity.id
_entity.type
_entity.pdbx_description
1 polymer ?
#
loop_
_entity_poly.entity_id
_entity_poly.type
_entity_poly.pdbx_seq_one_letter_code
_entity_poly.pdbx_strand_id
1 'polypeptide(L)'
;MFERFTEHARHVIELAGREAQRFGNEYVGTEHLLWGLAKEVHGVAATVLERFHVDLKPLRREMDEMLKTRPHVDDVEKLPQSVHVKEAIQYAVEEARAMRHNYVGTEHLLLGLLRNPQAVAAQVLADYNLDLDPVREEVRRVVAAGAGQAMCDVRIPAEE
;
A
#
# COMPACT_ATOMS: atom_id res chain seq x y z
N MET A 1 -17.03 -5.57 3.24
CA MET A 1 -16.18 -5.23 2.06
C MET A 1 -14.68 -5.35 2.36
N PHE A 2 -14.18 -4.81 3.48
CA PHE A 2 -12.76 -4.95 3.87
C PHE A 2 -12.45 -6.13 4.81
N GLU A 3 -13.36 -7.09 5.00
CA GLU A 3 -13.18 -8.18 5.97
C GLU A 3 -11.96 -9.08 5.68
N ARG A 4 -11.47 -9.06 4.43
CA ARG A 4 -10.25 -9.80 4.03
C ARG A 4 -8.98 -8.96 4.14
N PHE A 5 -9.08 -7.67 4.46
CA PHE A 5 -7.92 -6.79 4.54
C PHE A 5 -7.28 -6.89 5.91
N THR A 6 -5.96 -6.99 5.93
CA THR A 6 -5.16 -6.91 7.17
C THR A 6 -5.39 -5.57 7.88
N GLU A 7 -5.07 -5.50 9.16
CA GLU A 7 -5.18 -4.25 9.93
C GLU A 7 -4.36 -3.12 9.30
N HIS A 8 -3.11 -3.39 8.89
CA HIS A 8 -2.27 -2.41 8.20
C HIS A 8 -2.85 -1.99 6.84
N ALA A 9 -3.38 -2.92 6.05
CA ALA A 9 -4.00 -2.58 4.77
C ALA A 9 -5.28 -1.72 4.94
N ARG A 10 -6.08 -1.98 5.99
CA ARG A 10 -7.23 -1.12 6.34
C ARG A 10 -6.76 0.26 6.77
N HIS A 11 -5.74 0.33 7.62
CA HIS A 11 -5.17 1.59 8.08
C HIS A 11 -4.64 2.46 6.92
N VAL A 12 -3.99 1.86 5.92
CA VAL A 12 -3.57 2.55 4.68
C VAL A 12 -4.73 3.21 3.95
N ILE A 13 -5.86 2.49 3.80
CA ILE A 13 -7.06 3.01 3.11
C ILE A 13 -7.72 4.12 3.93
N GLU A 14 -7.75 3.99 5.25
CA GLU A 14 -8.26 5.03 6.14
C GLU A 14 -7.39 6.29 6.10
N LEU A 15 -6.07 6.13 6.11
CA LEU A 15 -5.11 7.23 5.95
C LEU A 15 -5.33 7.97 4.63
N ALA A 16 -5.51 7.23 3.53
CA ALA A 16 -5.81 7.81 2.22
C ALA A 16 -7.10 8.64 2.21
N GLY A 17 -8.15 8.16 2.89
CA GLY A 17 -9.42 8.87 3.03
C GLY A 17 -9.28 10.16 3.85
N ARG A 18 -8.64 10.07 5.02
CA ARG A 18 -8.37 11.24 5.88
C ARG A 18 -7.53 12.28 5.17
N GLU A 19 -6.54 11.83 4.39
CA GLU A 19 -5.66 12.72 3.65
C GLU A 19 -6.42 13.48 2.55
N ALA A 20 -7.22 12.77 1.75
CA ALA A 20 -8.04 13.40 0.73
C ALA A 20 -9.01 14.45 1.32
N GLN A 21 -9.60 14.16 2.49
CA GLN A 21 -10.46 15.10 3.22
C GLN A 21 -9.68 16.31 3.72
N ARG A 22 -8.53 16.06 4.35
CA ARG A 22 -7.67 17.10 4.92
C ARG A 22 -7.26 18.14 3.89
N PHE A 23 -7.08 17.71 2.64
CA PHE A 23 -6.69 18.55 1.50
C PHE A 23 -7.86 19.09 0.67
N GLY A 24 -9.11 18.86 1.11
CA GLY A 24 -10.30 19.37 0.42
C GLY A 24 -10.46 18.80 -0.99
N ASN A 25 -9.98 17.57 -1.23
CA ASN A 25 -10.17 16.91 -2.51
C ASN A 25 -11.59 16.34 -2.61
N GLU A 26 -12.15 16.35 -3.81
CA GLU A 26 -13.53 15.89 -4.04
C GLU A 26 -13.66 14.37 -4.05
N TYR A 27 -12.52 13.66 -4.13
CA TYR A 27 -12.46 12.20 -4.18
C TYR A 27 -11.13 11.66 -3.63
N VAL A 28 -11.14 10.37 -3.28
CA VAL A 28 -9.93 9.61 -2.96
C VAL A 28 -9.32 9.06 -4.25
N GLY A 29 -8.10 9.52 -4.57
CA GLY A 29 -7.29 9.09 -5.70
C GLY A 29 -6.22 8.05 -5.36
N THR A 30 -5.47 7.61 -6.36
CA THR A 30 -4.37 6.64 -6.19
C THR A 30 -3.19 7.23 -5.42
N GLU A 31 -2.94 8.53 -5.60
CA GLU A 31 -1.94 9.32 -4.90
C GLU A 31 -2.19 9.35 -3.39
N HIS A 32 -3.46 9.42 -2.97
CA HIS A 32 -3.82 9.33 -1.56
C HIS A 32 -3.57 7.93 -1.00
N LEU A 33 -3.85 6.89 -1.80
CA LEU A 33 -3.58 5.51 -1.41
C LEU A 33 -2.08 5.24 -1.31
N LEU A 34 -1.28 5.77 -2.23
CA LEU A 34 0.17 5.75 -2.17
C LEU A 34 0.69 6.52 -0.95
N TRP A 35 0.12 7.68 -0.62
CA TRP A 35 0.49 8.43 0.58
C TRP A 35 0.20 7.63 1.85
N GLY A 36 -0.98 7.00 1.92
CA GLY A 36 -1.35 6.13 3.05
C GLY A 36 -0.38 4.95 3.19
N LEU A 37 -0.02 4.32 2.07
CA LEU A 37 0.97 3.24 2.03
C LEU A 37 2.34 3.74 2.46
N ALA A 38 2.74 4.92 1.99
CA ALA A 38 3.98 5.55 2.34
C ALA A 38 4.03 5.87 3.82
N LYS A 39 2.92 6.25 4.49
CA LYS A 39 2.84 6.53 5.94
C LYS A 39 2.81 5.26 6.81
N GLU A 40 2.31 4.15 6.29
CA GLU A 40 2.34 2.86 6.97
C GLU A 40 3.77 2.28 6.95
N VAL A 41 4.51 2.51 8.04
CA VAL A 41 5.89 2.02 8.21
C VAL A 41 5.95 0.52 8.48
N HIS A 42 4.82 -0.11 8.83
CA HIS A 42 4.76 -1.52 9.20
C HIS A 42 4.15 -2.37 8.10
N GLY A 43 4.68 -3.58 7.93
CA GLY A 43 4.18 -4.55 6.97
C GLY A 43 5.07 -4.73 5.75
N VAL A 44 4.60 -5.61 4.86
CA VAL A 44 5.42 -6.16 3.78
C VAL A 44 5.74 -5.11 2.72
N ALA A 45 4.81 -4.21 2.39
CA ALA A 45 5.10 -3.13 1.42
C ALA A 45 6.25 -2.22 1.86
N ALA A 46 6.29 -1.81 3.13
CA ALA A 46 7.38 -0.99 3.66
C ALA A 46 8.72 -1.73 3.54
N THR A 47 8.75 -3.01 3.90
CA THR A 47 9.95 -3.86 3.77
C THR A 47 10.41 -3.97 2.31
N VAL A 48 9.47 -4.13 1.37
CA VAL A 48 9.79 -4.23 -0.06
C VAL A 48 10.35 -2.89 -0.56
N LEU A 49 9.72 -1.77 -0.24
CA LEU A 49 10.19 -0.44 -0.64
C LEU A 49 11.60 -0.13 -0.09
N GLU A 50 11.88 -0.52 1.16
CA GLU A 50 13.22 -0.42 1.76
C GLU A 50 14.28 -1.23 0.99
N ARG A 51 13.93 -2.42 0.48
CA ARG A 51 14.84 -3.25 -0.32
C ARG A 51 15.14 -2.69 -1.71
N PHE A 52 14.22 -1.88 -2.25
CA PHE A 52 14.47 -1.07 -3.44
C PHE A 52 15.20 0.24 -3.14
N HIS A 53 15.68 0.43 -1.89
CA HIS A 53 16.34 1.66 -1.44
C HIS A 53 15.48 2.92 -1.59
N VAL A 54 14.16 2.75 -1.58
CA VAL A 54 13.21 3.86 -1.63
C VAL A 54 13.08 4.42 -0.23
N ASP A 55 13.68 5.58 0.00
CA ASP A 55 13.46 6.31 1.25
C ASP A 55 12.04 6.88 1.24
N LEU A 56 11.18 6.33 2.09
CA LEU A 56 9.82 6.82 2.27
C LEU A 56 9.77 8.23 2.86
N LYS A 57 10.85 8.73 3.49
CA LYS A 57 10.89 10.08 4.06
C LYS A 57 10.84 11.19 2.99
N PRO A 58 11.70 11.22 1.96
CA PRO A 58 11.60 12.21 0.88
C PRO A 58 10.28 12.07 0.13
N LEU A 59 9.81 10.86 -0.18
CA LEU A 59 8.49 10.65 -0.81
C LEU A 59 7.38 11.26 0.05
N ARG A 60 7.35 10.98 1.36
CA ARG A 60 6.39 11.59 2.30
C ARG A 60 6.51 13.11 2.32
N ARG A 61 7.73 13.66 2.31
CA ARG A 61 7.94 15.11 2.33
C ARG A 61 7.45 15.75 1.05
N GLU A 62 7.78 15.17 -0.09
CA GLU A 62 7.34 15.62 -1.41
C GLU A 62 5.82 15.62 -1.50
N MET A 63 5.17 14.53 -1.08
CA MET A 63 3.72 14.44 -1.05
C MET A 63 3.10 15.42 -0.03
N ASP A 64 3.66 15.51 1.19
CA ASP A 64 3.19 16.47 2.19
C ASP A 64 3.32 17.93 1.69
N GLU A 65 4.37 18.27 0.91
CA GLU A 65 4.57 19.60 0.31
C GLU A 65 3.65 19.85 -0.90
N MET A 66 3.50 18.88 -1.80
CA MET A 66 2.58 18.96 -2.95
C MET A 66 1.14 19.18 -2.50
N LEU A 67 0.76 18.59 -1.37
CA LEU A 67 -0.61 18.59 -0.90
C LEU A 67 -0.94 19.82 -0.03
N LYS A 68 0.03 20.47 0.64
CA LYS A 68 -0.11 21.61 1.60
C LYS A 68 -0.89 22.88 1.18
N THR A 69 -1.53 22.94 0.03
CA THR A 69 -2.02 24.19 -0.58
C THR A 69 -3.53 24.45 -0.53
N ARG A 70 -4.33 23.74 0.30
CA ARG A 70 -5.80 23.92 0.31
C ARG A 70 -6.41 24.07 1.71
N PRO A 71 -7.46 24.90 1.88
CA PRO A 71 -8.14 25.06 3.15
C PRO A 71 -8.76 23.74 3.61
N HIS A 72 -8.58 23.47 4.90
CA HIS A 72 -9.08 22.28 5.59
C HIS A 72 -10.61 22.32 5.67
N VAL A 73 -11.27 21.19 5.41
CA VAL A 73 -12.71 21.01 5.69
C VAL A 73 -12.85 19.86 6.68
N ASP A 74 -13.22 20.21 7.92
CA ASP A 74 -13.33 19.28 9.05
C ASP A 74 -14.55 18.34 8.99
N ASP A 75 -15.48 18.53 8.05
CA ASP A 75 -16.80 17.87 8.04
C ASP A 75 -17.14 17.17 6.71
N VAL A 76 -16.40 16.14 6.32
CA VAL A 76 -16.83 15.23 5.24
C VAL A 76 -16.97 13.82 5.80
N GLU A 77 -18.18 13.23 5.79
CA GLU A 77 -18.42 11.90 6.39
C GLU A 77 -17.69 10.76 5.65
N LYS A 78 -17.50 10.86 4.33
CA LYS A 78 -16.63 9.96 3.53
C LYS A 78 -16.54 10.47 2.09
N LEU A 79 -15.34 10.69 1.57
CA LEU A 79 -15.18 11.06 0.16
C LEU A 79 -15.45 9.87 -0.78
N PRO A 80 -16.05 10.11 -1.95
CA PRO A 80 -16.15 9.08 -2.97
C PRO A 80 -14.76 8.65 -3.46
N GLN A 81 -14.62 7.38 -3.83
CA GLN A 81 -13.39 6.86 -4.43
C GLN A 81 -13.42 7.06 -5.95
N SER A 82 -12.29 7.53 -6.50
CA SER A 82 -12.06 7.58 -7.96
C SER A 82 -12.15 6.18 -8.59
N VAL A 83 -12.33 6.13 -9.91
CA VAL A 83 -12.32 4.86 -10.65
C VAL A 83 -10.96 4.17 -10.50
N HIS A 84 -9.86 4.91 -10.65
CA HIS A 84 -8.51 4.35 -10.58
C HIS A 84 -8.15 3.78 -9.20
N VAL A 85 -8.58 4.39 -8.10
CA VAL A 85 -8.31 3.81 -6.77
C VAL A 85 -9.14 2.54 -6.54
N LYS A 86 -10.38 2.47 -7.06
CA LYS A 86 -11.19 1.25 -7.00
C LYS A 86 -10.56 0.12 -7.81
N GLU A 87 -10.05 0.44 -9.00
CA GLU A 87 -9.29 -0.50 -9.82
C GLU A 87 -8.03 -0.99 -9.11
N ALA A 88 -7.25 -0.10 -8.50
CA ALA A 88 -6.05 -0.46 -7.75
C ALA A 88 -6.36 -1.40 -6.58
N ILE A 89 -7.45 -1.15 -5.83
CA ILE A 89 -7.90 -2.04 -4.74
C ILE A 89 -8.37 -3.38 -5.30
N GLN A 90 -9.08 -3.40 -6.43
CA GLN A 90 -9.49 -4.64 -7.08
C GLN A 90 -8.28 -5.46 -7.58
N TYR A 91 -7.28 -4.79 -8.14
CA TYR A 91 -6.02 -5.40 -8.52
C TYR A 91 -5.27 -5.98 -7.32
N ALA A 92 -5.28 -5.31 -6.17
CA ALA A 92 -4.72 -5.85 -4.94
C ALA A 92 -5.40 -7.17 -4.52
N VAL A 93 -6.73 -7.24 -4.63
CA VAL A 93 -7.48 -8.49 -4.36
C VAL A 93 -7.08 -9.60 -5.34
N GLU A 94 -6.85 -9.26 -6.61
CA GLU A 94 -6.40 -10.23 -7.63
C GLU A 94 -4.97 -10.71 -7.38
N GLU A 95 -4.05 -9.83 -7.01
CA GLU A 95 -2.67 -10.20 -6.64
C GLU A 95 -2.66 -11.13 -5.42
N ALA A 96 -3.47 -10.84 -4.41
CA ALA A 96 -3.63 -11.73 -3.25
C ALA A 96 -4.12 -13.12 -3.64
N ARG A 97 -5.12 -13.20 -4.53
CA ARG A 97 -5.61 -14.48 -5.05
C ARG A 97 -4.56 -15.21 -5.88
N ALA A 98 -3.81 -14.49 -6.71
CA ALA A 98 -2.73 -15.07 -7.52
C ALA A 98 -1.60 -15.65 -6.65
N MET A 99 -1.33 -15.04 -5.50
CA MET A 99 -0.40 -15.55 -4.48
C MET A 99 -1.02 -16.61 -3.56
N ARG A 100 -2.30 -16.97 -3.76
CA ARG A 100 -3.09 -17.89 -2.90
C ARG A 100 -3.20 -17.43 -1.44
N HIS A 101 -3.14 -16.12 -1.21
CA HIS A 101 -3.42 -15.54 0.09
C HIS A 101 -4.92 -15.38 0.31
N ASN A 102 -5.39 -15.71 1.51
CA ASN A 102 -6.79 -15.54 1.90
C ASN A 102 -7.10 -14.13 2.42
N TYR A 103 -6.07 -13.29 2.55
CA TYR A 103 -6.10 -11.91 3.03
C TYR A 103 -5.50 -10.94 2.00
N VAL A 104 -5.76 -9.65 2.17
CA VAL A 104 -5.17 -8.55 1.40
C VAL A 104 -4.30 -7.71 2.33
N GLY A 105 -2.98 -7.82 2.14
CA GLY A 105 -1.93 -7.07 2.84
C GLY A 105 -1.52 -5.78 2.14
N THR A 106 -0.58 -5.05 2.73
CA THR A 106 -0.03 -3.79 2.17
C THR A 106 0.75 -4.04 0.89
N GLU A 107 1.41 -5.19 0.78
CA GLU A 107 2.12 -5.66 -0.41
C GLU A 107 1.20 -5.82 -1.62
N HIS A 108 -0.03 -6.28 -1.39
CA HIS A 108 -1.00 -6.42 -2.47
C HIS A 108 -1.52 -5.06 -2.92
N LEU A 109 -1.69 -4.11 -1.99
CA LEU A 109 -2.03 -2.73 -2.32
C LEU A 109 -0.94 -2.07 -3.16
N LEU A 110 0.33 -2.27 -2.81
CA LEU A 110 1.47 -1.79 -3.60
C LEU A 110 1.44 -2.32 -5.04
N LEU A 111 1.25 -3.63 -5.21
CA LEU A 111 1.15 -4.25 -6.52
C LEU A 111 -0.09 -3.79 -7.31
N GLY A 112 -1.21 -3.59 -6.61
CA GLY A 112 -2.43 -3.05 -7.19
C GLY A 112 -2.25 -1.64 -7.75
N LEU A 113 -1.49 -0.78 -7.05
CA LEU A 113 -1.14 0.56 -7.53
C LEU A 113 -0.26 0.52 -8.79
N LEU A 114 0.74 -0.38 -8.83
CA LEU A 114 1.65 -0.53 -9.96
C LEU A 114 1.00 -1.12 -11.22
N ARG A 115 -0.17 -1.75 -11.10
CA ARG A 115 -0.82 -2.44 -12.22
C ARG A 115 -1.52 -1.49 -13.21
N ASN A 116 -1.80 -0.26 -12.81
CA ASN A 116 -2.31 0.78 -13.72
C ASN A 116 -1.25 1.87 -13.96
N PRO A 117 -0.42 1.78 -15.02
CA PRO A 117 0.64 2.75 -15.29
C PRO A 117 0.13 4.17 -15.60
N GLN A 118 -1.15 4.32 -15.93
CA GLN A 118 -1.76 5.63 -16.15
C GLN A 118 -2.14 6.33 -14.84
N ALA A 119 -2.17 5.61 -13.71
CA ALA A 119 -2.47 6.19 -12.41
C ALA A 119 -1.31 7.05 -11.89
N VAL A 120 -1.63 8.12 -11.18
CA VAL A 120 -0.64 9.04 -10.60
C VAL A 120 0.31 8.30 -9.67
N ALA A 121 -0.19 7.37 -8.85
CA ALA A 121 0.66 6.58 -7.97
C ALA A 121 1.68 5.71 -8.71
N ALA A 122 1.30 5.13 -9.85
CA ALA A 122 2.22 4.31 -10.63
C ALA A 122 3.32 5.15 -11.28
N GLN A 123 2.98 6.35 -11.77
CA GLN A 123 3.96 7.31 -12.30
C GLN A 123 4.96 7.74 -11.23
N VAL A 124 4.47 8.10 -10.04
CA VAL A 124 5.35 8.45 -8.91
C VAL A 124 6.24 7.26 -8.54
N LEU A 125 5.70 6.04 -8.42
CA LEU A 125 6.51 4.85 -8.11
C LEU A 125 7.55 4.57 -9.21
N ALA A 126 7.23 4.82 -10.48
CA ALA A 126 8.16 4.69 -11.60
C ALA A 126 9.33 5.69 -11.52
N ASP A 127 9.11 6.91 -11.01
CA ASP A 127 10.19 7.88 -10.75
C ASP A 127 11.19 7.37 -9.69
N TYR A 128 10.77 6.44 -8.83
CA TYR A 128 11.61 5.72 -7.87
C TYR A 128 12.11 4.36 -8.42
N ASN A 129 12.03 4.14 -9.73
CA ASN A 129 12.41 2.90 -10.43
C ASN A 129 11.69 1.64 -9.92
N LEU A 130 10.45 1.79 -9.46
CA LEU A 130 9.62 0.67 -9.02
C LEU A 130 8.68 0.23 -10.14
N ASP A 131 9.06 -0.85 -10.82
CA ASP A 131 8.21 -1.50 -11.83
C ASP A 131 7.44 -2.69 -11.23
N LEU A 132 6.29 -3.00 -11.82
CA LEU A 132 5.39 -4.05 -11.33
C LEU A 132 6.08 -5.41 -11.18
N ASP A 133 6.81 -5.88 -12.19
CA ASP A 133 7.37 -7.23 -12.20
C ASP A 133 8.53 -7.42 -11.20
N PRO A 134 9.53 -6.52 -11.13
CA PRO A 134 10.55 -6.57 -10.08
C PRO A 134 9.96 -6.51 -8.67
N VAL A 135 8.99 -5.61 -8.44
CA VAL A 135 8.35 -5.46 -7.13
C VAL A 135 7.55 -6.71 -6.77
N ARG A 136 6.81 -7.30 -7.72
CA ARG A 136 6.06 -8.55 -7.50
C ARG A 136 6.98 -9.70 -7.11
N GLU A 137 8.12 -9.82 -7.76
CA GLU A 137 9.09 -10.86 -7.43
C GLU A 137 9.69 -10.64 -6.04
N GLU A 138 10.01 -9.39 -5.67
CA GLU A 138 10.52 -9.10 -4.33
C GLU A 138 9.47 -9.33 -3.23
N VAL A 139 8.21 -8.97 -3.47
CA VAL A 139 7.08 -9.31 -2.58
C VAL A 139 7.05 -10.81 -2.29
N ARG A 140 7.19 -11.65 -3.33
CA ARG A 140 7.22 -13.11 -3.15
C ARG A 140 8.40 -13.55 -2.29
N ARG A 141 9.59 -12.95 -2.47
CA ARG A 141 10.77 -13.25 -1.63
C ARG A 141 10.54 -12.88 -0.18
N VAL A 142 10.05 -11.67 0.09
CA VAL A 142 9.81 -11.17 1.45
C VAL A 142 8.75 -12.02 2.15
N VAL A 143 7.64 -12.33 1.48
CA VAL A 143 6.59 -13.20 2.03
C VAL A 143 7.12 -14.60 2.31
N ALA A 144 7.89 -15.20 1.40
CA ALA A 144 8.50 -16.52 1.62
C ALA A 144 9.49 -16.53 2.80
N ALA A 145 10.29 -15.46 2.95
CA ALA A 145 11.22 -15.30 4.06
C ALA A 145 10.48 -15.11 5.40
N GLY A 146 9.42 -14.30 5.43
CA GLY A 146 8.58 -14.10 6.61
C GLY A 146 7.83 -15.37 7.05
N ALA A 147 7.39 -16.21 6.10
CA ALA A 147 6.84 -17.53 6.39
C ALA A 147 7.89 -18.48 7.00
N GLY A 148 9.15 -18.39 6.56
CA GLY A 148 10.28 -19.13 7.15
C GLY A 148 10.65 -18.69 8.57
N GLN A 149 10.44 -17.40 8.89
CA GLN A 149 10.70 -16.84 10.21
C GLN A 149 9.63 -17.25 11.24
N ALA A 150 8.36 -17.37 10.83
CA ALA A 150 7.30 -17.97 11.66
C ALA A 150 7.49 -19.48 11.88
N MET A 151 8.19 -20.18 10.99
CA MET A 151 8.54 -21.60 11.14
C MET A 151 9.76 -21.83 12.05
N CYS A 152 10.66 -20.85 12.21
CA CYS A 152 11.80 -20.98 13.15
C CYS A 152 11.42 -20.77 14.62
N ASP A 153 10.25 -20.17 14.90
CA ASP A 153 9.72 -20.03 16.27
C ASP A 153 8.80 -21.19 16.71
N VAL A 154 8.52 -22.16 15.84
CA VAL A 154 8.02 -23.46 16.30
C VAL A 154 9.22 -24.26 16.79
N ARG A 155 9.62 -24.03 18.05
CA ARG A 155 10.29 -25.07 18.84
C ARG A 155 9.39 -26.30 18.80
N ILE A 156 9.74 -27.27 17.95
CA ILE A 156 9.34 -28.65 18.19
C ILE A 156 9.99 -29.00 19.54
N PRO A 157 9.21 -29.28 20.60
CA PRO A 157 9.81 -29.85 21.79
C PRO A 157 10.44 -31.18 21.36
N ALA A 158 11.76 -31.27 21.52
CA ALA A 158 12.44 -32.55 21.51
C ALA A 158 11.78 -33.44 22.57
N GLU A 159 11.60 -34.69 22.16
CA GLU A 159 10.94 -35.80 22.85
C GLU A 159 11.34 -35.95 24.33
N GLU A 160 10.40 -36.48 25.13
CA GLU A 160 10.68 -37.60 26.03
C GLU A 160 9.67 -38.73 25.76
#